data_AF-A0A2E2TLH3-F1
#
_entry.id   AF-A0A2E2TLH3-F1
#
_cell.length_a   1.000
_cell.length_b   1.000
_cell.length_c   1.000
_cell.angle_alpha   90.00
_cell.angle_beta   90.00
_cell.angle_gamma   90.00
#
_symmetry.space_group_name_H-M   'P 1'
#
loop_
_entity.id
_entity.type
_entity.pdbx_description
1 polymer ?
#
loop_
_entity_poly.entity_id
_entity_poly.type
_entity_poly.pdbx_seq_one_letter_code
_entity_poly.pdbx_strand_id
1 'polypeptide(L)'
;MKKLMFAICLGFSIVLSACSSTSTQESTGQYIDNAVITTKVKSALFEAKDLDSSNITVKSFKNTVQLSGFVNSQADIQKAGQIASKVKDVQKVENDLLVK
;
A
#
# COMPACT_ATOMS: atom_id res chain seq x y z
N MET A 1 59.59 -42.96 0.48
CA MET A 1 58.38 -43.73 0.15
C MET A 1 57.22 -43.22 0.99
N LYS A 2 56.15 -42.73 0.34
CA LYS A 2 54.72 -42.85 0.74
C LYS A 2 54.38 -42.24 2.11
N LYS A 3 53.64 -41.12 2.24
CA LYS A 3 52.26 -40.85 1.80
C LYS A 3 52.11 -39.32 1.69
N LEU A 4 51.90 -38.72 0.52
CA LEU A 4 50.66 -38.65 -0.24
C LEU A 4 49.46 -38.13 0.59
N MET A 5 49.20 -36.83 0.42
CA MET A 5 47.89 -36.26 0.11
C MET A 5 46.71 -36.71 0.99
N PHE A 6 46.38 -35.88 1.99
CA PHE A 6 45.01 -35.64 2.45
C PHE A 6 44.87 -34.12 2.53
N ALA A 7 44.27 -33.52 1.50
CA ALA A 7 42.87 -33.12 1.52
C ALA A 7 42.75 -31.74 2.19
N ILE A 8 42.79 -30.68 1.39
CA ILE A 8 41.61 -29.99 0.85
C ILE A 8 41.45 -28.68 1.63
N CYS A 9 41.72 -27.59 0.91
CA CYS A 9 41.25 -26.23 1.10
C CYS A 9 40.78 -25.86 2.52
N LEU A 10 41.47 -24.89 3.12
CA LEU A 10 40.89 -23.93 4.07
C LEU A 10 39.63 -23.34 3.41
N GLY A 11 38.51 -24.01 3.62
CA GLY A 11 37.20 -23.69 3.11
C GLY A 11 36.30 -23.45 4.31
N PHE A 12 36.06 -22.17 4.60
CA PHE A 12 34.72 -21.69 4.90
C PHE A 12 34.72 -20.16 4.82
N SER A 13 35.05 -19.62 3.64
CA SER A 13 34.50 -18.31 3.26
C SER A 13 32.99 -18.53 3.21
N ILE A 14 32.29 -18.12 4.28
CA ILE A 14 30.83 -18.15 4.35
C ILE A 14 30.32 -17.24 3.25
N VAL A 15 29.96 -17.91 2.17
CA VAL A 15 29.28 -17.38 1.02
C VAL A 15 27.85 -17.02 1.46
N LEU A 16 27.43 -15.79 1.12
CA LEU A 16 26.05 -15.37 0.82
C LEU A 16 24.98 -15.80 1.83
N SER A 17 24.57 -14.89 2.72
CA SER A 17 23.17 -14.78 3.15
C SER A 17 22.92 -13.46 3.90
N ALA A 18 23.11 -12.34 3.20
CA ALA A 18 22.43 -11.09 3.56
C ALA A 18 21.15 -11.00 2.72
N CYS A 19 20.18 -11.89 2.97
CA CYS A 19 18.81 -11.58 2.60
C CYS A 19 18.37 -10.44 3.51
N SER A 20 18.56 -9.20 3.04
CA SER A 20 17.82 -8.05 3.55
C SER A 20 16.35 -8.46 3.49
N SER A 21 15.77 -8.77 4.65
CA SER A 21 14.36 -9.09 4.76
C SER A 21 13.62 -7.79 4.50
N THR A 22 13.33 -7.50 3.24
CA THR A 22 12.52 -6.36 2.84
C THR A 22 11.19 -6.49 3.58
N SER A 23 10.96 -5.61 4.55
CA SER A 23 9.78 -5.60 5.42
C SER A 23 8.54 -5.05 4.68
N THR A 24 8.25 -5.63 3.52
CA THR A 24 6.99 -5.40 2.79
C THR A 24 6.02 -6.55 3.07
N GLN A 25 5.95 -7.00 4.33
CA GLN A 25 4.93 -7.94 4.76
C GLN A 25 3.92 -7.17 5.61
N GLU A 26 2.78 -6.84 5.01
CA GLU A 26 1.59 -6.45 5.76
C GLU A 26 1.23 -7.63 6.68
N SER A 27 1.07 -7.39 7.98
CA SER A 27 0.53 -8.43 8.86
C SER A 27 -0.90 -8.77 8.41
N THR A 28 -1.36 -10.00 8.66
CA THR A 28 -2.74 -10.40 8.32
C THR A 28 -3.78 -9.44 8.91
N GLY A 29 -3.53 -8.87 10.09
CA GLY A 29 -4.39 -7.86 10.70
C GLY A 29 -4.43 -6.56 9.88
N GLN A 30 -3.26 -6.00 9.56
CA GLN A 30 -3.16 -4.78 8.74
C GLN A 30 -3.77 -4.96 7.35
N TYR A 31 -3.61 -6.12 6.72
CA TYR A 31 -4.21 -6.39 5.41
C TYR A 31 -5.73 -6.39 5.46
N ILE A 32 -6.31 -7.06 6.46
CA ILE A 32 -7.77 -7.11 6.66
C ILE A 32 -8.30 -5.70 6.99
N ASP A 33 -7.64 -4.98 7.89
CA ASP A 33 -8.02 -3.61 8.26
C ASP A 33 -8.01 -2.68 7.04
N ASN A 34 -6.97 -2.74 6.22
CA ASN A 34 -6.88 -1.95 4.98
C ASN A 34 -7.96 -2.35 3.97
N ALA A 35 -8.28 -3.64 3.82
CA ALA A 35 -9.36 -4.07 2.93
C ALA A 35 -10.72 -3.48 3.37
N VAL A 36 -10.98 -3.48 4.68
CA VAL A 36 -12.20 -2.89 5.25
C VAL A 36 -12.22 -1.37 5.07
N ILE A 37 -11.10 -0.67 5.35
CA ILE A 37 -10.98 0.78 5.14
C ILE A 37 -11.21 1.13 3.67
N THR A 38 -10.54 0.42 2.76
CA THR A 38 -10.71 0.63 1.30
C THR A 38 -12.16 0.49 0.90
N THR A 39 -12.85 -0.54 1.39
CA THR A 39 -14.26 -0.79 1.07
C THR A 39 -15.16 0.29 1.62
N LYS A 40 -14.95 0.72 2.88
CA LYS A 40 -15.71 1.82 3.51
C LYS A 40 -15.53 3.13 2.74
N VAL A 41 -14.31 3.48 2.35
CA VAL A 41 -14.03 4.68 1.55
C VAL A 41 -14.69 4.60 0.18
N LYS A 42 -14.58 3.46 -0.52
CA LYS A 42 -15.26 3.28 -1.81
C LYS A 42 -16.78 3.43 -1.69
N SER A 43 -17.40 2.85 -0.66
CA SER A 43 -18.84 3.01 -0.39
C SER A 43 -19.21 4.47 -0.14
N ALA A 44 -18.46 5.14 0.73
CA ALA A 44 -18.73 6.54 1.08
C ALA A 44 -18.61 7.49 -0.13
N LEU A 45 -17.65 7.24 -1.03
CA LEU A 45 -17.51 8.00 -2.28
C LEU A 45 -18.67 7.69 -3.24
N PHE A 46 -19.08 6.43 -3.34
CA PHE A 46 -20.19 6.01 -4.19
C PHE A 46 -21.55 6.55 -3.74
N GLU A 47 -21.74 6.72 -2.43
CA GLU A 47 -22.98 7.29 -1.85
C GLU A 47 -23.09 8.82 -2.07
N ALA A 48 -22.00 9.49 -2.41
CA ALA A 48 -21.99 10.93 -2.67
C ALA A 48 -22.58 11.24 -4.06
N LYS A 49 -23.86 11.62 -4.08
CA LYS A 49 -24.64 11.84 -5.32
C LYS A 49 -24.09 12.92 -6.27
N ASP A 50 -23.26 13.82 -5.78
CA ASP A 50 -22.66 14.93 -6.52
C ASP A 50 -21.15 14.72 -6.76
N LEU A 51 -20.66 13.49 -6.63
CA LEU A 51 -19.30 13.10 -6.97
C LEU A 51 -19.35 11.89 -7.91
N ASP A 52 -18.77 12.02 -9.11
CA ASP A 52 -18.55 10.85 -9.97
C ASP A 52 -17.36 10.05 -9.46
N SER A 53 -17.63 9.00 -8.68
CA SER A 53 -16.61 8.12 -8.13
C SER A 53 -16.14 7.04 -9.12
N SER A 54 -16.71 6.95 -10.32
CA SER A 54 -16.45 5.85 -11.27
C SER A 54 -15.02 5.82 -11.76
N ASN A 55 -14.38 6.99 -11.83
CA ASN A 55 -12.99 7.17 -12.26
C ASN A 55 -12.03 7.36 -11.09
N ILE A 56 -12.48 7.13 -9.84
CA ILE A 56 -11.67 7.25 -8.63
C ILE A 56 -11.20 5.85 -8.18
N THR A 57 -9.89 5.68 -8.14
CA THR A 57 -9.25 4.52 -7.52
C THR A 57 -8.92 4.83 -6.07
N VAL A 58 -9.26 3.89 -5.20
CA VAL A 58 -8.96 3.97 -3.76
C VAL A 58 -8.03 2.82 -3.40
N LYS A 59 -6.92 3.16 -2.75
CA LYS A 59 -6.03 2.21 -2.10
C LYS A 59 -5.86 2.63 -0.64
N SER A 60 -5.57 1.67 0.23
CA SER A 60 -5.13 2.01 1.58
C SER A 60 -3.98 1.14 2.03
N PHE A 61 -3.11 1.75 2.84
CA PHE A 61 -1.96 1.11 3.44
C PHE A 61 -1.72 1.72 4.82
N LYS A 62 -1.71 0.89 5.86
CA LYS A 62 -1.47 1.34 7.25
C LYS A 62 -2.31 2.56 7.63
N ASN A 63 -3.63 2.47 7.45
CA ASN A 63 -4.59 3.55 7.75
C ASN A 63 -4.41 4.85 6.94
N THR A 64 -3.52 4.87 5.95
CA THR A 64 -3.40 5.96 4.97
C THR A 64 -4.18 5.58 3.72
N VAL A 65 -5.07 6.46 3.29
CA VAL A 65 -5.88 6.30 2.09
C VAL A 65 -5.26 7.10 0.96
N GLN A 66 -5.03 6.45 -0.17
CA GLN A 66 -4.65 7.12 -1.41
C GLN A 66 -5.84 7.16 -2.36
N LEU A 67 -6.18 8.37 -2.80
CA LEU A 67 -7.16 8.63 -3.86
C LEU A 67 -6.41 9.00 -5.14
N SER A 68 -6.73 8.34 -6.24
CA SER A 68 -6.14 8.65 -7.55
C SER A 68 -7.15 8.48 -8.67
N GLY A 69 -6.87 9.06 -9.84
CA GLY A 69 -7.77 9.06 -11.00
C GLY A 69 -8.23 10.46 -11.38
N PHE A 70 -9.41 10.56 -11.98
CA PHE A 70 -9.90 11.79 -12.60
C PHE A 70 -11.27 12.20 -12.07
N VAL A 71 -11.48 13.51 -11.94
CA VAL A 71 -12.77 14.11 -11.53
C VAL A 71 -13.12 15.32 -12.42
N ASN A 72 -14.34 15.84 -12.28
CA ASN A 72 -14.86 16.88 -13.17
C ASN A 72 -14.49 18.31 -12.72
N SER A 73 -14.12 18.49 -11.45
CA SER A 73 -13.85 19.81 -10.90
C SER A 73 -12.85 19.78 -9.75
N GLN A 74 -12.24 20.93 -9.44
CA GLN A 74 -11.41 21.07 -8.25
C GLN A 74 -12.21 20.89 -6.95
N ALA A 75 -13.52 21.21 -6.97
CA ALA A 75 -14.40 20.98 -5.84
C ALA A 75 -14.59 19.48 -5.57
N ASP A 76 -14.67 18.66 -6.62
CA ASP A 76 -14.77 17.20 -6.53
C ASP A 76 -13.51 16.61 -5.86
N ILE A 77 -12.32 17.13 -6.18
CA ILE A 77 -11.06 16.73 -5.53
C ILE A 77 -11.16 16.97 -4.02
N GLN A 78 -11.54 18.19 -3.63
CA GLN A 78 -11.65 18.58 -2.22
C GLN A 78 -12.70 17.72 -1.50
N LYS A 79 -13.85 17.51 -2.15
CA LYS A 79 -14.95 16.71 -1.63
C LYS A 79 -14.56 15.25 -1.44
N ALA A 80 -13.94 14.62 -2.42
CA ALA A 80 -13.46 13.24 -2.32
C ALA A 80 -12.48 13.06 -1.15
N GLY A 81 -11.55 14.01 -0.99
CA GLY A 81 -10.62 14.03 0.14
C GLY A 81 -11.33 14.16 1.49
N GLN A 82 -12.34 15.03 1.58
CA GLN A 82 -13.14 15.21 2.80
C GLN A 82 -14.01 13.99 3.14
N ILE A 83 -14.56 13.30 2.13
CA ILE A 83 -15.34 12.08 2.35
C ILE A 83 -14.41 10.99 2.88
N ALA A 84 -13.25 10.80 2.24
CA ALA A 84 -12.29 9.79 2.65
C ALA A 84 -11.76 10.03 4.06
N SER A 85 -11.51 11.28 4.47
CA SER A 85 -11.00 11.60 5.81
C SER A 85 -12.03 11.41 6.92
N LYS A 86 -13.33 11.39 6.60
CA LYS A 86 -14.40 11.13 7.57
C LYS A 86 -14.63 9.64 7.83
N VAL A 87 -14.03 8.76 7.04
CA VAL A 87 -14.16 7.31 7.25
C VAL A 87 -13.40 6.92 8.51
N LYS A 88 -14.05 6.13 9.36
CA LYS A 88 -13.46 5.63 10.59
C LYS A 88 -12.15 4.89 10.30
N ASP A 89 -11.16 5.10 11.16
CA ASP A 89 -9.84 4.47 11.12
C ASP A 89 -8.92 4.99 10.00
N VAL A 90 -9.33 6.03 9.25
CA VAL A 90 -8.45 6.77 8.34
C VAL A 90 -7.64 7.79 9.14
N GLN A 91 -6.31 7.70 9.05
CA GLN A 91 -5.39 8.62 9.72
C GLN A 91 -4.87 9.71 8.78
N LYS A 92 -4.67 9.37 7.51
CA LYS A 92 -4.15 10.29 6.48
C LYS A 92 -4.84 10.02 5.16
N VAL A 93 -5.08 11.09 4.40
CA VAL A 93 -5.54 11.01 3.02
C VAL A 93 -4.49 11.66 2.12
N GLU A 94 -4.02 10.91 1.13
CA GLU A 94 -3.21 11.38 0.03
C GLU A 94 -4.11 11.49 -1.19
N ASN A 95 -4.29 12.72 -1.68
CA ASN A 95 -5.26 13.02 -2.73
C ASN A 95 -4.54 13.40 -4.01
N ASP A 96 -4.34 12.41 -4.87
CA ASP A 96 -3.64 12.52 -6.15
C ASP A 96 -4.66 12.57 -7.32
N LEU A 97 -5.88 13.05 -7.06
CA LEU A 97 -6.90 13.23 -8.08
C LEU A 97 -6.56 14.39 -9.01
N LEU A 98 -6.85 14.22 -10.30
CA LEU A 98 -6.65 15.22 -11.33
C LEU A 98 -8.00 15.67 -11.91
N VAL A 99 -8.09 16.94 -12.28
CA VAL A 99 -9.24 17.44 -13.06
C VAL A 99 -9.03 17.04 -14.52
N LYS A 100 -10.09 16.52 -15.15
CA LYS A 100 -10.08 16.14 -16.57
C LYS A 100 -10.11 17.33 -17.53
#